data_AF-A0A355AE37-F1
#
_entry.id   AF-A0A355AE37-F1
#
_cell.length_a   1.000
_cell.length_b   1.000
_cell.length_c   1.000
_cell.angle_alpha   90.00
_cell.angle_beta   90.00
_cell.angle_gamma   90.00
#
_symmetry.space_group_name_H-M   'P 1'
#
loop_
_entity.id
_entity.type
_entity.pdbx_description
1 polymer ?
#
loop_
_entity_poly.entity_id
_entity_poly.type
_entity_poly.pdbx_seq_one_letter_code
_entity_poly.pdbx_strand_id
1 'polypeptide(L)'
;MKLDIIAGARPNFMKIAPIIEELEKVNSQSADRRNKIQYRLIHTGQHYDKKMSGSFFEELGIPDPDVNLEVGSGTQAEQTGR
;
A
#
# COMPACT_ATOMS: atom_id res chain seq x y z
N MET A 1 12.68 -13.20 -4.74
CA MET A 1 12.84 -11.72 -4.71
C MET A 1 11.93 -11.16 -3.62
N LYS A 2 12.34 -10.10 -2.91
CA LYS A 2 11.51 -9.39 -1.93
C LYS A 2 11.28 -7.95 -2.41
N LEU A 3 10.03 -7.50 -2.40
CA LEU A 3 9.59 -6.18 -2.84
C LEU A 3 8.93 -5.45 -1.67
N ASP A 4 9.33 -4.20 -1.43
CA ASP A 4 8.64 -3.33 -0.48
C ASP A 4 7.84 -2.28 -1.26
N ILE A 5 6.53 -2.24 -1.03
CA ILE A 5 5.59 -1.30 -1.63
C ILE A 5 5.27 -0.25 -0.57
N ILE A 6 5.75 0.98 -0.75
CA ILE A 6 5.58 2.08 0.22
C ILE A 6 4.56 3.07 -0.33
N ALA A 7 3.48 3.33 0.42
CA ALA A 7 2.42 4.25 0.03
C ALA A 7 1.89 5.05 1.24
N GLY A 8 1.42 6.28 0.99
CA GLY A 8 0.98 7.17 2.06
C GLY A 8 -0.19 8.08 1.74
N ALA A 9 -0.61 8.17 0.49
CA ALA A 9 -1.71 9.03 0.09
C ALA A 9 -2.61 8.33 -0.93
N ARG A 10 -3.84 8.82 -1.04
CA ARG A 10 -4.86 8.28 -1.96
C ARG A 10 -4.35 8.08 -3.41
N PRO A 11 -3.60 9.02 -4.03
CA PRO A 11 -3.07 8.81 -5.38
C PRO A 11 -2.06 7.65 -5.47
N ASN A 12 -1.40 7.28 -4.37
CA ASN A 12 -0.54 6.09 -4.35
C ASN A 12 -1.37 4.81 -4.37
N PHE A 13 -2.45 4.73 -3.58
CA PHE A 13 -3.32 3.54 -3.51
C PHE A 13 -3.88 3.16 -4.87
N MET A 14 -4.40 4.14 -5.62
CA MET A 14 -4.88 3.94 -7.00
C MET A 14 -3.81 3.36 -7.93
N LYS A 15 -2.53 3.66 -7.70
CA LYS A 15 -1.41 3.18 -8.53
C LYS A 15 -0.91 1.82 -8.11
N ILE A 16 -0.90 1.52 -6.81
CA ILE A 16 -0.39 0.24 -6.31
C ILE A 16 -1.42 -0.89 -6.39
N ALA A 17 -2.72 -0.58 -6.38
CA ALA A 17 -3.79 -1.58 -6.51
C ALA A 17 -3.58 -2.55 -7.69
N PRO A 18 -3.43 -2.09 -8.95
CA PRO A 18 -3.21 -3.01 -10.07
C PRO A 18 -1.88 -3.78 -9.99
N ILE A 19 -0.87 -3.23 -9.30
CA ILE A 19 0.42 -3.92 -9.11
C ILE A 19 0.24 -5.07 -8.12
N ILE A 20 -0.45 -4.83 -7.00
CA ILE A 20 -0.73 -5.86 -5.99
C ILE A 20 -1.60 -6.95 -6.58
N GLU A 21 -2.65 -6.58 -7.30
CA GLU A 21 -3.54 -7.53 -7.99
C GLU A 21 -2.75 -8.47 -8.92
N GLU A 22 -1.84 -7.92 -9.73
CA GLU A 22 -1.02 -8.72 -10.65
C GLU A 22 -0.01 -9.60 -9.92
N LEU A 23 0.61 -9.09 -8.84
CA LEU A 23 1.51 -9.88 -8.00
C LEU A 23 0.79 -11.09 -7.39
N GLU A 24 -0.43 -10.90 -6.92
CA GLU A 24 -1.26 -11.97 -6.37
C GLU A 24 -1.66 -13.00 -7.43
N LYS A 25 -2.08 -12.53 -8.62
CA LYS A 25 -2.36 -13.41 -9.77
C LYS A 25 -1.17 -14.27 -10.13
N VAL A 26 0.00 -13.68 -10.34
CA VAL A 26 1.25 -14.41 -10.66
C VAL A 26 1.61 -15.39 -9.54
N ASN A 27 1.48 -14.98 -8.28
CA ASN A 27 1.78 -15.82 -7.13
C ASN A 27 0.78 -16.98 -6.94
N SER A 28 -0.47 -16.83 -7.38
CA SER A 28 -1.49 -17.89 -7.33
C SER A 28 -1.24 -18.99 -8.37
N GLN A 29 -0.66 -18.63 -9.52
CA GLN A 29 -0.36 -19.55 -10.62
C GLN A 29 0.95 -20.31 -10.42
N SER A 30 1.86 -19.81 -9.59
CA SER A 30 3.12 -20.48 -9.27
C SER A 30 2.95 -21.62 -8.26
N ALA A 31 3.17 -22.86 -8.72
CA ALA A 31 3.24 -24.05 -7.86
C ALA A 31 4.55 -24.12 -7.03
N ASP A 32 5.66 -23.56 -7.54
CA ASP A 32 6.92 -23.47 -6.78
C ASP A 32 6.94 -22.18 -5.94
N ARG A 33 7.05 -22.33 -4.62
CA ARG A 33 7.22 -21.21 -3.69
C ARG A 33 8.44 -20.35 -4.00
N ARG A 34 9.49 -20.90 -4.61
CA ARG A 34 10.71 -20.16 -4.96
C ARG A 34 10.50 -19.15 -6.09
N ASN A 35 9.45 -19.35 -6.90
CA ASN A 35 9.10 -18.46 -8.00
C ASN A 35 8.11 -17.37 -7.60
N LYS A 36 7.58 -17.41 -6.36
CA LYS A 36 6.69 -16.36 -5.86
C LYS A 36 7.47 -15.08 -5.57
N ILE A 37 6.88 -13.95 -5.95
CA ILE A 37 7.36 -12.62 -5.60
C ILE A 37 6.78 -12.29 -4.23
N GLN A 38 7.63 -12.28 -3.21
CA GLN A 38 7.24 -11.83 -1.88
C GLN A 38 7.17 -10.31 -1.89
N TYR A 39 6.04 -9.73 -1.47
CA TYR A 39 5.92 -8.29 -1.28
C TYR A 39 5.47 -7.97 0.14
N ARG A 40 5.77 -6.74 0.58
CA ARG A 40 5.21 -6.14 1.79
C ARG A 40 4.62 -4.79 1.46
N LEU A 41 3.43 -4.50 1.98
CA LEU A 41 2.79 -3.21 1.90
C LEU A 41 3.10 -2.40 3.17
N ILE A 42 3.78 -1.26 2.99
CA ILE A 42 4.15 -0.35 4.05
C ILE A 42 3.36 0.94 3.87
N HIS A 43 2.51 1.23 4.83
CA HIS A 43 1.79 2.48 4.93
C HIS A 43 2.60 3.50 5.74
N THR A 44 2.77 4.73 5.25
CA THR A 44 3.59 5.74 5.96
C THR A 44 2.87 6.40 7.15
N GLY A 45 1.55 6.28 7.23
CA GLY A 45 0.73 6.83 8.31
C GLY A 45 0.15 8.21 8.00
N GLN A 46 0.42 8.77 6.83
CA GLN A 46 -0.22 9.99 6.34
C GLN A 46 -1.66 9.66 5.93
N HIS A 47 -2.64 10.47 6.32
CA HIS A 47 -4.05 10.25 5.95
C HIS A 47 -4.64 8.87 6.34
N TYR A 48 -4.00 8.09 7.22
CA TYR A 48 -4.52 6.82 7.74
C TYR A 48 -5.58 7.07 8.82
N ASP A 49 -6.66 7.76 8.47
CA ASP A 49 -7.89 7.59 9.24
C ASP A 49 -8.56 6.32 8.72
N LYS A 50 -8.74 5.29 9.56
CA LYS A 50 -9.44 4.05 9.17
C LYS A 50 -10.83 4.34 8.58
N LYS A 51 -11.48 5.46 8.95
CA LYS A 51 -12.75 5.89 8.35
C LYS A 51 -12.62 6.43 6.92
N MET A 52 -11.45 6.93 6.53
CA MET A 52 -11.24 7.60 5.24
C MET A 52 -10.36 6.79 4.29
N SER A 53 -9.36 6.06 4.79
CA SER A 53 -8.44 5.23 4.01
C SER A 53 -8.82 3.75 4.00
N GLY A 54 -9.48 3.25 5.07
CA GLY A 54 -9.95 1.87 5.13
C GLY A 54 -10.96 1.53 4.05
N SER A 55 -11.88 2.46 3.72
CA SER A 55 -12.84 2.26 2.63
C SER A 55 -12.15 2.10 1.27
N PHE A 56 -11.05 2.82 1.01
CA PHE A 56 -10.35 2.71 -0.26
C PHE A 56 -9.59 1.40 -0.42
N PHE A 57 -9.08 0.83 0.66
CA PHE A 57 -8.38 -0.45 0.59
C PHE A 57 -9.36 -1.56 0.21
N GLU A 58 -10.55 -1.56 0.84
CA GLU A 58 -11.63 -2.46 0.49
C GLU A 58 -12.14 -2.23 -0.96
N GLU A 59 -12.43 -0.97 -1.34
CA GLU A 59 -12.91 -0.60 -2.67
C GLU A 59 -11.93 -0.98 -3.79
N LEU A 60 -10.62 -0.88 -3.55
CA LEU A 60 -9.57 -1.17 -4.52
C LEU A 60 -9.05 -2.62 -4.43
N GLY A 61 -9.56 -3.42 -3.50
CA GLY A 61 -9.06 -4.78 -3.25
C GLY A 61 -7.60 -4.82 -2.77
N ILE A 62 -7.13 -3.76 -2.11
CA ILE A 62 -5.80 -3.69 -1.52
C ILE A 62 -5.86 -4.34 -0.12
N PRO A 63 -4.97 -5.29 0.22
CA PRO A 63 -4.93 -5.86 1.56
C PRO A 63 -4.48 -4.82 2.60
N ASP A 64 -4.78 -5.09 3.87
CA ASP A 64 -4.24 -4.26 4.96
C ASP A 64 -2.70 -4.20 4.90
N PRO A 65 -2.10 -3.06 5.25
CA PRO A 65 -0.65 -2.91 5.21
C PRO A 65 0.01 -3.83 6.24
N ASP A 66 1.10 -4.50 5.85
CA ASP A 66 1.93 -5.29 6.76
C ASP A 66 2.55 -4.43 7.87
N VAL A 67 2.85 -3.17 7.55
CA VAL A 67 3.42 -2.20 8.50
C VAL A 67 2.78 -0.83 8.28
N ASN A 68 2.37 -0.17 9.35
CA ASN A 68 2.04 1.25 9.35
C ASN A 68 3.10 2.01 10.16
N LEU A 69 3.77 2.98 9.54
CA LEU A 69 4.85 3.74 10.15
C LEU A 69 4.37 4.88 11.05
N GLU A 70 3.08 5.24 10.98
CA GLU A 70 2.44 6.25 11.84
C GLU A 70 3.17 7.62 11.86
N VAL A 71 3.85 7.98 10.76
CA VAL A 71 4.62 9.24 10.66
C VAL A 71 3.68 10.46 10.72
N GLY A 72 2.40 10.28 10.41
CA GLY A 72 1.39 11.32 10.38
C GLY A 72 1.58 12.32 9.23
N SER A 73 0.68 13.29 9.13
CA SER A 73 0.82 14.44 8.25
C SER A 73 1.04 15.69 9.09
N GLY A 74 2.07 16.48 8.77
CA GLY A 74 2.11 17.89 9.19
C GLY A 74 0.91 18.65 8.63
N THR A 75 0.70 19.87 9.12
CA THR A 75 -0.31 20.77 8.57
C THR A 75 -0.08 21.05 7.09
N GLN A 76 -1.14 21.37 6.35
CA GLN A 76 -1.03 21.74 4.93
C GLN A 76 -0.02 22.88 4.71
N ALA A 77 0.07 23.81 5.66
CA ALA A 77 1.05 24.90 5.66
C ALA A 77 2.50 24.38 5.79
N GLU A 78 2.77 23.46 6.72
CA GLU A 78 4.10 22.86 6.89
C GLU A 78 4.54 22.03 5.67
N GLN A 79 3.59 21.38 5.00
CA GLN A 79 3.88 20.55 3.83
C GLN A 79 4.05 21.35 2.53
N THR A 80 3.38 22.50 2.40
CA THR A 80 3.39 23.31 1.16
C THR A 80 4.32 24.52 1.24
N GLY A 81 4.62 25.02 2.44
CA GLY A 81 5.32 26.29 2.66
C GLY A 81 6.85 26.24 2.57
N ARG A 82 7.43 25.35 1.76
CA ARG A 82 8.87 25.33 1.48
C ARG A 82 9.21 25.95 0.13
#